data_AF-A0A2V9IK99-F1
#
_entry.id   AF-A0A2V9IK99-F1
#
_cell.length_a   1.000
_cell.length_b   1.000
_cell.length_c   1.000
_cell.angle_alpha   90.00
_cell.angle_beta   90.00
_cell.angle_gamma   90.00
#
_symmetry.space_group_name_H-M   'P 1'
#
loop_
_entity.id
_entity.type
_entity.pdbx_description
1 polymer ?
#
loop_
_entity_poly.entity_id
_entity_poly.type
_entity_poly.pdbx_seq_one_letter_code
_entity_poly.pdbx_strand_id
1 'polypeptide(L)'
;MRLLLQEKVQGPRAKQFFLAGSERDRVEASERCAGWLAKFHATAPQSGDVLDPTGEMRSIAKWSRTIAVLGEPLAVLAGRVSKRLEERAAAVANGMELCAGHGSYSCHQVILSKGRTIAFDWDAYDVADPCHDVARFLVALQRLAFKYLGSIRALEG
;
A
#
# COMPACT_ATOMS: atom_id res chain seq x y z
N MET A 1 9.50 -24.98 17.38
CA MET A 1 9.88 -23.56 17.26
C MET A 1 10.71 -23.40 16.01
N ARG A 2 10.28 -22.56 15.05
CA ARG A 2 11.09 -22.18 13.88
C ARG A 2 11.57 -20.75 14.12
N LEU A 3 12.88 -20.56 14.19
CA LEU A 3 13.49 -19.24 14.36
C LEU A 3 13.92 -18.74 12.98
N LEU A 4 13.64 -17.47 12.68
CA LEU A 4 14.14 -16.79 11.49
C LEU A 4 15.24 -15.82 11.93
N LEU A 5 16.45 -15.99 11.40
CA LEU A 5 17.55 -15.04 11.58
C LEU A 5 17.63 -14.13 10.35
N GLN A 6 17.68 -12.82 10.58
CA GLN A 6 17.74 -11.81 9.52
C GLN A 6 18.90 -10.85 9.76
N GLU A 7 19.41 -10.26 8.68
CA GLU A 7 20.40 -9.17 8.76
C GLU A 7 19.79 -7.98 9.55
N LYS A 8 20.55 -7.42 10.48
CA LYS A 8 20.19 -6.16 11.13
C LYS A 8 20.56 -4.98 10.23
N VAL A 9 19.62 -4.58 9.38
CA VAL A 9 19.79 -3.42 8.50
C VAL A 9 19.64 -2.11 9.28
N GLN A 10 20.61 -1.21 9.13
CA GLN A 10 20.60 0.12 9.72
C GLN A 10 20.22 1.18 8.67
N GLY A 11 19.36 2.11 9.05
CA GLY A 11 19.02 3.27 8.23
C GLY A 11 17.68 3.92 8.61
N PRO A 12 17.44 5.14 8.12
CA PRO A 12 16.16 5.81 8.27
C PRO A 12 15.04 5.07 7.52
N ARG A 13 13.83 5.09 8.08
CA ARG A 13 12.64 4.60 7.38
C ARG A 13 12.20 5.61 6.33
N ALA A 14 11.65 5.15 5.20
CA ALA A 14 11.22 6.03 4.11
C ALA A 14 10.25 7.13 4.58
N LYS A 15 9.33 6.81 5.51
CA LYS A 15 8.43 7.79 6.14
C LYS A 15 9.12 9.05 6.68
N GLN A 16 10.38 8.94 7.13
CA GLN A 16 11.12 10.07 7.71
C GLN A 16 11.48 11.10 6.63
N PHE A 17 11.85 10.64 5.43
CA PHE A 17 12.10 11.51 4.28
C PHE A 17 10.81 12.18 3.80
N PHE A 18 9.69 11.44 3.78
CA PHE A 18 8.40 12.01 3.42
C PHE A 18 7.94 13.12 4.38
N LEU A 19 8.15 12.95 5.69
CA LEU A 19 7.72 13.93 6.68
C LEU A 19 8.64 15.13 6.82
N ALA A 20 9.95 14.89 6.90
CA ALA A 20 10.92 15.90 7.32
C ALA A 20 11.95 16.25 6.23
N GLY A 21 11.96 15.52 5.12
CA GLY A 21 12.86 15.77 4.00
C GLY A 21 12.43 16.98 3.16
N SER A 22 13.40 17.55 2.47
CA SER A 22 13.18 18.52 1.40
C SER A 22 12.39 17.89 0.24
N GLU A 23 11.90 18.72 -0.69
CA GLU A 23 11.24 18.22 -1.91
C GLU A 23 12.13 17.22 -2.66
N ARG A 24 13.44 17.52 -2.79
CA ARG A 24 14.41 16.61 -3.40
C ARG A 24 14.50 15.27 -2.66
N ASP A 25 14.52 15.29 -1.33
CA ASP A 25 14.58 14.06 -0.53
C ASP A 25 13.32 13.21 -0.70
N ARG A 26 12.15 13.85 -0.86
CA ARG A 26 10.87 13.18 -1.10
C ARG A 26 10.82 12.54 -2.48
N VAL A 27 11.33 13.24 -3.50
CA VAL A 27 11.46 12.71 -4.87
C VAL A 27 12.39 11.50 -4.86
N GLU A 28 13.59 11.61 -4.28
CA GLU A 28 14.52 10.49 -4.19
C GLU A 28 13.92 9.30 -3.41
N ALA A 29 13.26 9.56 -2.28
CA ALA A 29 12.60 8.50 -1.53
C ALA A 29 11.49 7.81 -2.34
N SER A 30 10.72 8.56 -3.11
CA SER A 30 9.67 8.03 -3.99
C SER A 30 10.25 7.16 -5.09
N GLU A 31 11.27 7.65 -5.81
CA GLU A 31 11.95 6.92 -6.88
C GLU A 31 12.57 5.61 -6.36
N ARG A 32 13.20 5.65 -5.18
CA ARG A 32 13.80 4.47 -4.58
C ARG A 32 12.76 3.45 -4.12
N CYS A 33 11.64 3.87 -3.56
CA CYS A 33 10.55 2.97 -3.17
C CYS A 33 9.88 2.36 -4.40
N ALA A 34 9.63 3.17 -5.44
CA ALA A 34 9.03 2.72 -6.69
C ALA A 34 9.95 1.76 -7.46
N GLY A 35 11.23 2.11 -7.58
CA GLY A 35 12.23 1.27 -8.26
C GLY A 35 12.45 -0.07 -7.56
N TRP A 36 12.44 -0.08 -6.22
CA TRP A 36 12.49 -1.35 -5.48
C TRP A 36 11.24 -2.20 -5.74
N LEU A 37 10.04 -1.60 -5.66
CA LEU A 37 8.78 -2.32 -5.84
C LEU A 37 8.65 -2.89 -7.26
N ALA A 38 8.96 -2.08 -8.27
CA ALA A 38 8.94 -2.52 -9.67
C ALA A 38 9.91 -3.68 -9.92
N LYS A 39 11.12 -3.62 -9.35
CA LYS A 39 12.08 -4.73 -9.44
C LYS A 39 11.55 -5.97 -8.72
N PHE A 40 10.94 -5.82 -7.56
CA PHE A 40 10.34 -6.93 -6.81
C PHE A 40 9.22 -7.60 -7.63
N HIS A 41 8.25 -6.82 -8.13
CA HIS A 41 7.18 -7.31 -9.00
C HIS A 41 7.71 -8.06 -10.23
N ALA A 42 8.82 -7.62 -10.81
CA ALA A 42 9.38 -8.23 -12.01
C ALA A 42 10.22 -9.50 -11.76
N THR A 43 10.74 -9.73 -10.54
CA THR A 43 11.77 -10.75 -10.29
C THR A 43 11.46 -11.72 -9.16
N ALA A 44 10.53 -11.38 -8.26
CA ALA A 44 10.21 -12.22 -7.13
C ALA A 44 9.30 -13.39 -7.54
N PRO A 45 9.43 -14.56 -6.88
CA PRO A 45 8.62 -15.71 -7.19
C PRO A 45 7.16 -15.49 -6.76
N GLN A 46 6.20 -15.77 -7.63
CA GLN A 46 4.79 -15.81 -7.25
C GLN A 46 4.57 -16.96 -6.26
N SER A 47 4.25 -16.65 -5.00
CA SER A 47 4.03 -17.64 -3.95
C SER A 47 3.06 -17.12 -2.91
N GLY A 48 2.42 -18.02 -2.16
CA GLY A 48 1.37 -17.65 -1.21
C GLY A 48 -0.01 -17.63 -1.86
N ASP A 49 -0.94 -16.96 -1.19
CA ASP A 49 -2.33 -16.90 -1.64
C ASP A 49 -2.49 -15.93 -2.82
N VAL A 50 -3.34 -16.30 -3.77
CA VAL A 50 -3.75 -15.38 -4.84
C VAL A 50 -4.83 -14.47 -4.28
N LEU A 51 -4.60 -13.16 -4.37
CA LEU A 51 -5.57 -12.16 -3.91
C LEU A 51 -6.89 -12.31 -4.69
N ASP A 52 -7.97 -12.67 -3.99
CA ASP A 52 -9.32 -12.81 -4.56
C ASP A 52 -10.04 -11.45 -4.61
N PRO A 53 -10.26 -10.84 -5.80
CA PRO A 53 -10.99 -9.58 -5.91
C PRO A 53 -12.41 -9.67 -5.36
N THR A 54 -13.04 -10.84 -5.41
CA THR A 54 -14.38 -11.08 -4.85
C THR A 54 -14.35 -10.99 -3.32
N GLY A 55 -13.28 -11.51 -2.71
CA GLY A 55 -12.99 -11.40 -1.29
C GLY A 55 -12.83 -9.96 -0.84
N GLU A 56 -12.11 -9.16 -1.61
CA GLU A 56 -11.97 -7.72 -1.38
C GLU A 56 -13.33 -6.99 -1.43
N MET A 57 -14.19 -7.30 -2.43
CA MET A 57 -15.53 -6.71 -2.50
C MET A 57 -16.41 -7.10 -1.31
N ARG A 58 -16.34 -8.35 -0.84
CA ARG A 58 -17.03 -8.78 0.40
C ARG A 58 -16.54 -7.99 1.61
N SER A 59 -15.23 -7.76 1.71
CA SER A 59 -14.61 -6.97 2.78
C SER A 59 -15.06 -5.51 2.74
N ILE A 60 -15.10 -4.89 1.57
CA ILE A 60 -15.60 -3.51 1.38
C ILE A 60 -17.07 -3.41 1.83
N ALA A 61 -17.92 -4.33 1.40
CA ALA A 61 -19.34 -4.33 1.81
C ALA A 61 -19.50 -4.48 3.33
N LYS A 62 -18.69 -5.33 3.96
CA LYS A 62 -18.66 -5.49 5.43
C LYS A 62 -18.25 -4.19 6.13
N TRP A 63 -17.18 -3.53 5.67
CA TRP A 63 -16.73 -2.26 6.24
C TRP A 63 -17.72 -1.14 6.04
N SER A 64 -18.37 -1.08 4.88
CA SER A 64 -19.44 -0.10 4.60
C SER A 64 -20.57 -0.21 5.62
N ARG A 65 -21.07 -1.43 5.88
CA ARG A 65 -22.07 -1.68 6.92
C ARG A 65 -21.57 -1.30 8.32
N THR A 66 -20.32 -1.61 8.63
CA THR A 66 -19.72 -1.32 9.94
C THR A 66 -19.64 0.20 10.18
N ILE A 67 -19.23 0.97 9.17
CA ILE A 67 -19.16 2.44 9.25
C ILE A 67 -20.55 3.05 9.30
N ALA A 68 -21.53 2.48 8.59
CA ALA A 68 -22.90 2.99 8.59
C ALA A 68 -23.56 2.97 9.98
N VAL A 69 -23.16 2.05 10.88
CA VAL A 69 -23.63 2.01 12.27
C VAL A 69 -23.27 3.28 13.05
N LEU A 70 -22.24 4.04 12.61
CA LEU A 70 -21.82 5.29 13.24
C LEU A 70 -22.75 6.48 12.93
N GLY A 71 -23.72 6.31 12.03
CA GLY A 71 -24.70 7.34 11.68
C GLY A 71 -24.21 8.34 10.62
N GLU A 72 -24.96 9.42 10.46
CA GLU A 72 -24.69 10.45 9.44
C GLU A 72 -23.59 11.44 9.86
N PRO A 73 -22.76 11.94 8.93
CA PRO A 73 -22.81 11.73 7.47
C PRO A 73 -22.08 10.47 6.97
N LEU A 74 -21.52 9.66 7.88
CA LEU A 74 -20.63 8.54 7.54
C LEU A 74 -21.37 7.41 6.83
N ALA A 75 -22.63 7.14 7.19
CA ALA A 75 -23.45 6.13 6.54
C ALA A 75 -23.65 6.41 5.04
N VAL A 76 -24.04 7.64 4.67
CA VAL A 76 -24.18 8.03 3.25
C VAL A 76 -22.85 7.95 2.51
N LEU A 77 -21.76 8.40 3.14
CA LEU A 77 -20.44 8.37 2.50
C LEU A 77 -19.93 6.94 2.27
N ALA A 78 -20.07 6.06 3.27
CA ALA A 78 -19.68 4.66 3.19
C ALA A 78 -20.47 3.91 2.10
N GLY A 79 -21.81 4.11 2.07
CA GLY A 79 -22.67 3.54 1.04
C GLY A 79 -22.28 4.00 -0.37
N ARG A 80 -22.03 5.31 -0.54
CA ARG A 80 -21.63 5.90 -1.83
C ARG A 80 -20.30 5.35 -2.33
N VAL A 81 -19.28 5.27 -1.47
CA VAL A 81 -17.97 4.75 -1.83
C VAL A 81 -18.05 3.27 -2.19
N SER A 82 -18.75 2.47 -1.38
CA SER A 82 -18.95 1.03 -1.64
C SER A 82 -19.61 0.79 -3.00
N LYS A 83 -20.70 1.50 -3.29
CA LYS A 83 -21.42 1.38 -4.57
C LYS A 83 -20.53 1.75 -5.76
N ARG A 84 -19.79 2.85 -5.66
CA ARG A 84 -18.89 3.30 -6.72
C ARG A 84 -17.75 2.30 -6.97
N LEU A 85 -17.25 1.63 -5.93
CA LEU A 85 -16.22 0.60 -6.08
C LEU A 85 -16.78 -0.64 -6.79
N GLU A 86 -17.98 -1.07 -6.44
CA GLU A 86 -18.66 -2.20 -7.10
C GLU A 86 -18.90 -1.92 -8.61
N GLU A 87 -19.42 -0.74 -8.94
CA GLU A 87 -19.62 -0.31 -10.34
C GLU A 87 -18.30 -0.29 -11.13
N ARG A 88 -17.20 0.15 -10.51
CA ARG A 88 -15.89 0.20 -11.16
C ARG A 88 -15.26 -1.18 -11.29
N ALA A 89 -15.36 -2.03 -10.28
CA ALA A 89 -14.88 -3.41 -10.32
C ALA A 89 -15.57 -4.19 -11.46
N ALA A 90 -16.88 -4.02 -11.64
CA ALA A 90 -17.61 -4.65 -12.73
C ALA A 90 -17.18 -4.16 -14.14
N ALA A 91 -16.68 -2.91 -14.23
CA ALA A 91 -16.25 -2.30 -15.49
C ALA A 91 -14.80 -2.62 -15.89
N VAL A 92 -13.99 -3.15 -14.97
CA VAL A 92 -12.61 -3.57 -15.26
C VAL A 92 -12.65 -5.01 -15.79
N ALA A 93 -12.61 -5.16 -17.11
CA ALA A 93 -12.39 -6.45 -17.76
C ALA A 93 -10.93 -6.89 -17.53
N ASN A 94 -10.74 -8.09 -16.97
CA ASN A 94 -9.46 -8.64 -16.54
C ASN A 94 -8.43 -8.79 -17.68
N GLY A 95 -7.16 -8.57 -17.35
CA GLY A 95 -6.04 -8.89 -18.24
C GLY A 95 -4.64 -8.48 -17.76
N MET A 96 -4.47 -8.04 -16.51
CA MET A 96 -3.13 -7.79 -15.99
C MET A 96 -2.50 -9.07 -15.47
N GLU A 97 -1.25 -9.30 -15.87
CA GLU A 97 -0.45 -10.40 -15.35
C GLU A 97 -0.21 -10.16 -13.86
N LEU A 98 -0.61 -11.13 -13.03
CA LEU A 98 -0.37 -11.07 -11.60
C LEU A 98 1.13 -11.16 -11.33
N CYS A 99 1.59 -10.63 -10.21
CA CYS A 99 2.98 -10.73 -9.78
C CYS A 99 3.06 -11.09 -8.30
N ALA A 100 4.27 -11.32 -7.82
CA ALA A 100 4.51 -11.38 -6.39
C ALA A 100 4.16 -10.04 -5.76
N GLY A 101 3.27 -10.04 -4.76
CA GLY A 101 2.90 -8.87 -3.97
C GLY A 101 3.51 -8.94 -2.58
N HIS A 102 3.86 -7.78 -2.04
CA HIS A 102 4.21 -7.64 -0.62
C HIS A 102 2.95 -7.67 0.24
N GLY A 103 1.79 -7.26 -0.32
CA GLY A 103 0.45 -7.31 0.27
C GLY A 103 0.19 -6.28 1.38
N SER A 104 1.24 -5.63 1.89
CA SER A 104 1.16 -4.58 2.90
C SER A 104 2.06 -3.38 2.61
N TYR A 105 2.68 -3.30 1.42
CA TYR A 105 3.76 -2.35 1.11
C TYR A 105 3.42 -0.89 1.42
N SER A 106 4.28 -0.24 2.21
CA SER A 106 4.15 1.17 2.55
C SER A 106 5.48 1.82 2.94
N CYS A 107 5.52 3.16 3.00
CA CYS A 107 6.69 3.92 3.46
C CYS A 107 7.11 3.63 4.92
N HIS A 108 6.29 2.91 5.69
CA HIS A 108 6.62 2.48 7.05
C HIS A 108 7.52 1.24 7.08
N GLN A 109 7.45 0.41 6.04
CA GLN A 109 8.13 -0.88 5.91
C GLN A 109 9.34 -0.82 4.98
N VAL A 110 9.76 0.38 4.60
CA VAL A 110 10.95 0.59 3.77
C VAL A 110 12.03 1.30 4.57
N ILE A 111 13.24 0.75 4.54
CA ILE A 111 14.46 1.39 5.03
C ILE A 111 15.26 1.89 3.82
N LEU A 112 15.62 3.17 3.84
CA LEU A 112 16.47 3.80 2.83
C LEU A 112 17.85 4.03 3.45
N SER A 113 18.74 3.05 3.27
CA SER A 113 20.15 3.16 3.68
C SER A 113 21.01 3.68 2.53
N LYS A 114 22.27 4.02 2.79
CA LYS A 114 23.19 4.50 1.75
C LYS A 114 23.34 3.43 0.66
N GLY A 115 22.82 3.69 -0.53
CA GLY A 115 22.88 2.78 -1.68
C GLY A 115 22.00 1.52 -1.61
N ARG A 116 21.19 1.33 -0.57
CA ARG A 116 20.30 0.16 -0.42
C ARG A 116 18.87 0.57 -0.07
N THR A 117 17.90 0.02 -0.77
CA THR A 117 16.47 0.07 -0.41
C THR A 117 16.05 -1.31 0.06
N ILE A 118 15.48 -1.40 1.26
CA ILE A 118 15.09 -2.66 1.90
C ILE A 118 13.62 -2.56 2.30
N ALA A 119 12.81 -3.53 1.85
CA ALA A 119 11.49 -3.78 2.42
C ALA A 119 11.55 -4.91 3.46
N PHE A 120 10.68 -4.84 4.45
CA PHE A 120 10.52 -5.84 5.50
C PHE A 120 9.03 -6.00 5.82
N ASP A 121 8.67 -6.88 6.77
CA ASP A 121 7.27 -7.16 7.15
C ASP A 121 6.51 -7.95 6.07
N TRP A 122 7.01 -9.16 5.79
CA TRP A 122 6.56 -10.05 4.72
C TRP A 122 5.37 -10.95 5.09
N ASP A 123 4.70 -10.67 6.21
CA ASP A 123 3.60 -11.51 6.71
C ASP A 123 2.37 -11.50 5.80
N ALA A 124 2.28 -10.52 4.89
CA ALA A 124 1.20 -10.36 3.92
C ALA A 124 1.60 -10.72 2.48
N TYR A 125 2.72 -11.41 2.27
CA TYR A 125 3.18 -11.80 0.92
C TYR A 125 2.10 -12.59 0.17
N ASP A 126 1.77 -12.16 -1.05
CA ASP A 126 0.69 -12.71 -1.86
C ASP A 126 1.04 -12.75 -3.37
N VAL A 127 0.09 -13.20 -4.17
CA VAL A 127 0.10 -13.06 -5.63
C VAL A 127 -1.07 -12.16 -6.02
N ALA A 128 -0.78 -10.98 -6.58
CA ALA A 128 -1.79 -9.95 -6.80
C ALA A 128 -1.50 -9.12 -8.07
N ASP A 129 -2.48 -8.29 -8.44
CA ASP A 129 -2.25 -7.21 -9.40
C ASP A 129 -1.19 -6.24 -8.83
N PRO A 130 -0.16 -5.84 -9.60
CA PRO A 130 0.88 -4.92 -9.12
C PRO A 130 0.32 -3.59 -8.59
N CYS A 131 -0.85 -3.14 -9.09
CA CYS A 131 -1.53 -1.95 -8.61
C CYS A 131 -1.97 -2.07 -7.14
N HIS A 132 -2.12 -3.28 -6.60
CA HIS A 132 -2.48 -3.48 -5.20
C HIS A 132 -1.44 -2.86 -4.25
N ASP A 133 -0.16 -3.21 -4.40
CA ASP A 133 0.91 -2.65 -3.58
C ASP A 133 1.10 -1.15 -3.84
N VAL A 134 0.99 -0.72 -5.11
CA VAL A 134 1.10 0.70 -5.46
C VAL A 134 -0.01 1.52 -4.79
N ALA A 135 -1.25 1.06 -4.85
CA ALA A 135 -2.39 1.73 -4.22
C ALA A 135 -2.23 1.77 -2.69
N ARG A 136 -1.77 0.68 -2.06
CA ARG A 136 -1.49 0.66 -0.62
C ARG A 136 -0.41 1.67 -0.23
N PHE A 137 0.65 1.79 -1.01
CA PHE A 137 1.71 2.77 -0.77
C PHE A 137 1.19 4.21 -0.84
N LEU A 138 0.41 4.54 -1.88
CA LEU A 138 -0.19 5.87 -2.05
C LEU A 138 -1.15 6.21 -0.91
N VAL A 139 -2.05 5.30 -0.53
CA VAL A 139 -2.95 5.49 0.61
C VAL A 139 -2.18 5.65 1.91
N ALA A 140 -1.07 4.93 2.09
CA ALA A 140 -0.21 5.10 3.26
C ALA A 140 0.43 6.50 3.31
N LEU A 141 0.85 7.05 2.17
CA LEU A 141 1.34 8.44 2.09
C LEU A 141 0.24 9.45 2.40
N GLN A 142 -0.97 9.29 1.85
CA GLN A 142 -2.09 10.18 2.15
C GLN A 142 -2.46 10.17 3.63
N ARG A 143 -2.46 8.98 4.25
CA ARG A 143 -2.68 8.84 5.70
C ARG A 143 -1.57 9.46 6.52
N LEU A 144 -0.32 9.31 6.07
CA LEU A 144 0.85 9.94 6.70
C LEU A 144 0.75 11.47 6.63
N ALA A 145 0.44 12.01 5.45
CA ALA A 145 0.24 13.43 5.19
C ALA A 145 -0.87 14.00 6.08
N PHE A 146 -2.03 13.34 6.12
CA PHE A 146 -3.14 13.78 6.95
C PHE A 146 -2.77 13.79 8.44
N LYS A 147 -2.14 12.72 8.92
CA LYS A 147 -1.78 12.57 10.33
C LYS A 147 -0.81 13.63 10.83
N TYR A 148 0.18 14.01 10.02
CA TYR A 148 1.28 14.85 10.48
C TYR A 148 1.30 16.27 9.88
N LEU A 149 0.64 16.48 8.74
CA LEU A 149 0.63 17.74 8.01
C LEU A 149 -0.80 18.32 7.84
N GLY A 150 -1.83 17.63 8.36
CA GLY A 150 -3.21 18.12 8.39
C GLY A 150 -3.98 18.01 7.08
N SER A 151 -3.39 17.47 6.01
CA SER A 151 -4.06 17.29 4.72
C SER A 151 -3.61 16.00 4.03
N ILE A 152 -4.57 15.24 3.46
CA ILE A 152 -4.27 14.04 2.65
C ILE A 152 -3.42 14.36 1.41
N ARG A 153 -3.42 15.62 0.97
CA ARG A 153 -2.70 16.12 -0.21
C ARG A 153 -1.37 16.79 0.12
N ALA A 154 -0.98 16.88 1.39
CA ALA A 154 0.23 17.63 1.77
C ALA A 154 1.55 17.00 1.28
N LEU A 155 1.49 15.75 0.78
CA LEU A 155 2.61 15.05 0.15
C LEU A 155 2.36 14.77 -1.35
N GLU A 156 1.30 15.35 -1.92
CA GLU A 156 1.15 15.44 -3.37
C GLU A 156 2.05 16.60 -3.82
N GLY A 157 3.03 16.30 -4.69
CA GLY A 157 3.87 17.30 -5.37
C GLY A 157 3.20 17.77 -6.64
#